data_AF-D0N3Q8-F1
#
_entry.id   AF-D0N3Q8-F1
#
_cell.length_a   1.000
_cell.length_b   1.000
_cell.length_c   1.000
_cell.angle_alpha   90.00
_cell.angle_beta   90.00
_cell.angle_gamma   90.00
#
_symmetry.space_group_name_H-M   'P 1'
#
loop_
_entity.id
_entity.type
_entity.pdbx_description
1 polymer ?
#
loop_
_entity_poly.entity_id
_entity_poly.type
_entity_poly.pdbx_seq_one_letter_code
_entity_poly.pdbx_strand_id
1 'polypeptide(L)'
;MSQHQGRPKPIGAGRKKVKPSRTSFTNRHNLEVARHFIQCEDVQATLANFYPSLNDHAKEQRSKLIYQWKSDVRVLDERCKTASIAEMRTRQGRTTPDKANVAAIKFGMEVQQKMRDLGVNKVYSADQTAEESQVGDSIGEHELRLIGDFISDISSDDELNFSDDEDF
;
A
#
# COMPACT_ATOMS: atom_id res chain seq x y z
N MET A 1 5.82 -51.39 19.22
CA MET A 1 5.79 -49.92 19.16
C MET A 1 6.31 -49.49 17.79
N SER A 2 5.46 -48.88 16.96
CA SER A 2 5.80 -48.51 15.58
C SER A 2 6.51 -47.16 15.56
N GLN A 3 7.75 -47.10 15.11
CA GLN A 3 8.49 -45.86 14.95
C GLN A 3 8.01 -45.14 13.67
N HIS A 4 7.34 -44.01 13.82
CA HIS A 4 7.03 -43.14 12.70
C HIS A 4 8.31 -42.41 12.28
N GLN A 5 8.87 -42.77 11.12
CA GLN A 5 9.94 -42.00 10.50
C GLN A 5 9.37 -40.63 10.08
N GLY A 6 9.94 -39.56 10.63
CA GLY A 6 9.54 -38.20 10.31
C GLY A 6 9.74 -37.85 8.83
N ARG A 7 9.03 -36.80 8.39
CA ARG A 7 9.07 -36.30 7.00
C ARG A 7 10.52 -36.05 6.57
N PRO A 8 11.00 -36.65 5.46
CA PRO A 8 12.36 -36.43 4.98
C PRO A 8 12.58 -34.95 4.64
N LYS A 9 13.71 -34.39 5.10
CA LYS A 9 14.14 -33.03 4.73
C LYS A 9 14.45 -33.00 3.24
N PRO A 10 13.95 -32.02 2.47
CA PRO A 10 14.28 -31.93 1.06
C PRO A 10 15.75 -31.53 0.90
N ILE A 11 16.60 -32.51 0.64
CA ILE A 11 17.92 -32.32 0.03
C ILE A 11 17.63 -32.09 -1.46
N GLY A 12 17.30 -30.86 -1.82
CA GLY A 12 16.90 -30.49 -3.17
C GLY A 12 17.66 -29.26 -3.64
N ALA A 13 18.26 -29.38 -4.83
CA ALA A 13 19.05 -28.39 -5.58
C ALA A 13 18.85 -26.93 -5.15
N GLY A 14 19.97 -26.21 -5.02
CA GLY A 14 20.06 -24.83 -4.52
C GLY A 14 19.16 -23.80 -5.21
N ARG A 15 19.34 -22.52 -4.84
CA ARG A 15 18.49 -21.39 -5.30
C ARG A 15 18.21 -21.47 -6.80
N LYS A 16 16.92 -21.66 -7.16
CA LYS A 16 16.45 -21.62 -8.54
C LYS A 16 16.86 -20.27 -9.16
N LYS A 17 17.33 -20.27 -10.41
CA LYS A 17 17.68 -19.04 -11.14
C LYS A 17 16.50 -18.08 -11.12
N VAL A 18 16.75 -16.83 -10.71
CA VAL A 18 15.74 -15.78 -10.68
C VAL A 18 15.26 -15.56 -12.11
N LYS A 19 13.96 -15.80 -12.36
CA LYS A 19 13.34 -15.46 -13.64
C LYS A 19 13.43 -13.95 -13.84
N PRO A 20 13.72 -13.46 -15.05
CA PRO A 20 13.90 -12.03 -15.29
C PRO A 20 12.67 -11.22 -14.88
N SER A 21 13.00 -10.07 -14.30
CA SER A 21 12.16 -9.10 -13.62
C SER A 21 10.96 -8.66 -14.45
N ARG A 22 9.81 -8.53 -13.77
CA ARG A 22 8.58 -7.89 -14.28
C ARG A 22 8.93 -6.64 -15.09
N THR A 23 8.32 -6.49 -16.28
CA THR A 23 8.49 -5.28 -17.10
C THR A 23 8.05 -4.07 -16.28
N SER A 24 8.97 -3.14 -16.05
CA SER A 24 8.70 -1.91 -15.31
C SER A 24 8.81 -0.71 -16.24
N PHE A 25 7.80 0.15 -16.21
CA PHE A 25 7.68 1.35 -17.04
C PHE A 25 7.83 2.58 -16.15
N THR A 26 8.28 3.70 -16.73
CA THR A 26 8.38 4.98 -16.02
C THR A 26 6.98 5.59 -15.82
N ASN A 27 6.81 6.45 -14.81
CA ASN A 27 5.55 7.17 -14.63
C ASN A 27 5.21 8.02 -15.88
N ARG A 28 6.22 8.64 -16.48
CA ARG A 28 6.10 9.42 -17.71
C ARG A 28 5.52 8.61 -18.87
N HIS A 29 6.08 7.42 -19.13
CA HIS A 29 5.59 6.53 -20.19
C HIS A 29 4.15 6.11 -19.95
N ASN A 30 3.82 5.72 -18.71
CA ASN A 30 2.45 5.31 -18.36
C ASN A 30 1.45 6.45 -18.58
N LEU A 31 1.81 7.67 -18.21
CA LEU A 31 0.98 8.86 -18.41
C LEU A 31 0.74 9.15 -19.90
N GLU A 32 1.79 9.07 -20.71
CA GLU A 32 1.71 9.30 -22.15
C GLU A 32 0.77 8.31 -22.84
N VAL A 33 0.93 7.01 -22.55
CA VAL A 33 0.04 5.97 -23.08
C VAL A 33 -1.40 6.17 -22.62
N ALA A 34 -1.61 6.52 -21.35
CA ALA A 34 -2.95 6.75 -20.81
C ALA A 34 -3.64 7.96 -21.45
N ARG A 35 -2.90 9.06 -21.67
CA ARG A 35 -3.41 10.26 -22.36
C ARG A 35 -3.77 9.97 -23.81
N HIS A 36 -2.93 9.24 -24.53
CA HIS A 36 -3.24 8.82 -25.90
C HIS A 36 -4.49 7.95 -25.95
N PHE A 37 -4.64 7.01 -25.01
CA PHE A 37 -5.84 6.18 -24.96
C PHE A 37 -7.10 6.99 -24.65
N ILE A 38 -7.02 8.02 -23.78
CA ILE A 38 -8.14 8.94 -23.53
C ILE A 38 -8.50 9.72 -24.80
N GLN A 39 -7.51 10.12 -25.59
CA GLN A 39 -7.72 10.90 -26.82
C GLN A 39 -8.32 10.07 -27.96
N CYS A 40 -7.86 8.82 -28.13
CA CYS A 40 -8.29 7.97 -29.23
C CYS A 40 -9.48 7.06 -28.87
N GLU A 41 -9.75 6.84 -27.58
CA GLU A 41 -10.72 5.89 -27.02
C GLU A 41 -10.62 4.44 -27.55
N ASP A 42 -9.54 4.13 -28.27
CA ASP A 42 -9.26 2.81 -28.83
C ASP A 42 -7.93 2.24 -28.29
N VAL A 43 -8.04 1.09 -27.63
CA VAL A 43 -6.89 0.35 -27.11
C VAL A 43 -6.04 -0.21 -28.25
N GLN A 44 -6.65 -0.65 -29.35
CA GLN A 44 -5.92 -1.25 -30.46
C GLN A 44 -5.09 -0.19 -31.19
N ALA A 45 -5.66 0.99 -31.46
CA ALA A 45 -4.89 2.13 -31.95
C ALA A 45 -3.72 2.50 -31.01
N THR A 46 -3.96 2.49 -29.69
CA THR A 46 -2.90 2.77 -28.70
C THR A 46 -1.81 1.69 -28.70
N LEU A 47 -2.18 0.41 -28.79
CA LEU A 47 -1.21 -0.69 -28.89
C LEU A 47 -0.43 -0.65 -30.20
N ALA A 48 -1.06 -0.28 -31.32
CA ALA A 48 -0.39 -0.15 -32.61
C ALA A 48 0.66 0.97 -32.58
N ASN A 49 0.39 2.08 -31.89
CA ASN A 49 1.31 3.21 -31.78
C ASN A 49 2.49 2.90 -30.84
N PHE A 50 2.22 2.48 -29.60
CA PHE A 50 3.26 2.33 -28.57
C PHE A 50 3.92 0.94 -28.54
N TYR A 51 3.22 -0.08 -29.02
CA TYR A 51 3.63 -1.48 -28.88
C TYR A 51 3.41 -2.32 -30.16
N PRO A 52 3.90 -1.87 -31.33
CA PRO A 52 3.61 -2.54 -32.60
C PRO A 52 4.19 -3.96 -32.69
N SER A 53 5.33 -4.21 -32.04
CA SER A 53 6.08 -5.47 -32.13
C SER A 53 5.64 -6.55 -31.11
N LEU A 54 4.61 -6.30 -30.31
CA LEU A 54 4.13 -7.28 -29.33
C LEU A 54 3.30 -8.38 -29.99
N ASN A 55 3.45 -9.62 -29.47
CA ASN A 55 2.54 -10.71 -29.79
C ASN A 55 1.16 -10.53 -29.13
N ASP A 56 0.16 -11.27 -29.59
CA ASP A 56 -1.23 -11.10 -29.17
C ASP A 56 -1.43 -11.28 -27.65
N HIS A 57 -0.75 -12.28 -27.06
CA HIS A 57 -0.82 -12.50 -25.62
C HIS A 57 -0.22 -11.31 -24.84
N ALA A 58 0.92 -10.77 -25.27
CA ALA A 58 1.54 -9.62 -24.64
C ALA A 58 0.69 -8.36 -24.84
N LYS A 59 0.05 -8.20 -26.01
CA LYS A 59 -0.91 -7.12 -26.29
C LYS A 59 -2.07 -7.18 -25.31
N GLU A 60 -2.65 -8.35 -25.08
CA GLU A 60 -3.74 -8.51 -24.11
C GLU A 60 -3.32 -8.12 -22.68
N GLN A 61 -2.10 -8.51 -22.26
CA GLN A 61 -1.54 -8.08 -20.98
C GLN A 61 -1.31 -6.55 -20.92
N ARG A 62 -0.99 -5.92 -22.06
CA ARG A 62 -0.84 -4.46 -22.13
C ARG A 62 -2.17 -3.74 -22.13
N SER A 63 -3.20 -4.27 -22.79
CA SER A 63 -4.56 -3.74 -22.70
C SER A 63 -5.01 -3.61 -21.25
N LYS A 64 -4.78 -4.64 -20.43
CA LYS A 64 -5.10 -4.62 -19.00
C LYS A 64 -4.37 -3.49 -18.25
N LEU A 65 -3.09 -3.28 -18.58
CA LEU A 65 -2.31 -2.18 -18.00
C LEU A 65 -2.77 -0.80 -18.47
N ILE A 66 -3.16 -0.65 -19.74
CA ILE A 66 -3.65 0.62 -20.30
C ILE A 66 -4.93 1.05 -19.58
N TYR A 67 -5.86 0.12 -19.33
CA TYR A 67 -7.06 0.41 -18.52
C TYR A 67 -6.72 0.81 -17.08
N GLN A 68 -5.77 0.12 -16.45
CA GLN A 68 -5.31 0.49 -15.11
C GLN A 68 -4.65 1.88 -15.11
N TRP A 69 -3.84 2.20 -16.12
CA TRP A 69 -3.23 3.52 -16.22
C TRP A 69 -4.25 4.61 -16.49
N LYS A 70 -5.32 4.33 -17.25
CA LYS A 70 -6.46 5.24 -17.43
C LYS A 70 -7.12 5.57 -16.08
N SER A 71 -7.38 4.59 -15.23
CA SER A 71 -7.94 4.87 -13.90
C SER A 71 -6.97 5.66 -13.01
N ASP A 72 -5.66 5.46 -13.20
CA ASP A 72 -4.61 6.11 -12.42
C ASP A 72 -4.08 7.42 -13.03
N VAL A 73 -4.71 7.99 -14.08
CA VAL A 73 -4.19 9.17 -14.80
C VAL A 73 -3.90 10.35 -13.87
N ARG A 74 -4.80 10.68 -12.93
CA ARG A 74 -4.58 11.79 -11.99
C ARG A 74 -3.34 11.56 -11.12
N VAL A 75 -3.14 10.32 -10.68
CA VAL A 75 -1.97 9.95 -9.86
C VAL A 75 -0.68 10.02 -10.68
N LEU A 76 -0.74 9.58 -11.95
CA LEU A 76 0.40 9.66 -12.87
C LEU A 76 0.75 11.12 -13.20
N ASP A 77 -0.26 11.99 -13.36
CA ASP A 77 -0.09 13.42 -13.61
C ASP A 77 0.63 14.11 -12.45
N GLU A 78 0.14 13.92 -11.22
CA GLU A 78 0.77 14.45 -10.01
C GLU A 78 2.23 13.98 -9.86
N ARG A 79 2.49 12.70 -10.11
CA ARG A 79 3.85 12.14 -10.05
C ARG A 79 4.78 12.75 -11.11
N CYS A 80 4.25 13.06 -12.28
CA CYS A 80 5.05 13.64 -13.36
C CYS A 80 5.39 15.12 -13.15
N LYS A 81 4.76 15.82 -12.19
CA LYS A 81 5.16 17.18 -11.81
C LYS A 81 6.59 17.25 -11.27
N THR A 82 7.09 16.16 -10.68
CA THR A 82 8.47 16.06 -10.20
C THR A 82 9.32 15.23 -11.17
N ALA A 83 10.36 15.83 -11.77
CA ALA A 83 11.20 15.18 -12.79
C ALA A 83 11.82 13.85 -12.31
N SER A 84 12.31 13.79 -11.08
CA SER A 84 12.87 12.56 -10.51
C SER A 84 11.84 11.43 -10.39
N ILE A 85 10.59 11.77 -10.03
CA ILE A 85 9.50 10.80 -9.88
C ILE A 85 8.96 10.38 -11.26
N ALA A 86 8.92 11.30 -12.23
CA ALA A 86 8.50 11.03 -13.60
C ALA A 86 9.33 9.91 -14.25
N GLU A 87 10.65 9.94 -14.06
CA GLU A 87 11.61 8.96 -14.57
C GLU A 87 11.70 7.69 -13.70
N MET A 88 11.09 7.70 -12.51
CA MET A 88 11.06 6.52 -11.65
C MET A 88 10.19 5.42 -12.28
N ARG A 89 10.72 4.19 -12.30
CA ARG A 89 10.00 3.01 -12.78
C ARG A 89 9.01 2.52 -11.73
N THR A 90 7.74 2.39 -12.11
CA THR A 90 6.69 1.91 -11.22
C THR A 90 6.89 0.41 -10.94
N ARG A 91 7.31 0.07 -9.72
CA ARG A 91 7.26 -1.30 -9.23
C ARG A 91 5.86 -1.57 -8.70
N GLN A 92 5.09 -2.36 -9.43
CA GLN A 92 3.83 -2.93 -8.93
C GLN A 92 4.09 -3.66 -7.59
N GLY A 93 3.42 -3.23 -6.52
CA GLY A 93 3.56 -3.80 -5.17
C GLY A 93 4.22 -2.90 -4.11
N ARG A 94 4.61 -1.67 -4.45
CA ARG A 94 5.07 -0.70 -3.44
C ARG A 94 3.86 0.04 -2.86
N THR A 95 3.52 -0.24 -1.61
CA THR A 95 2.52 0.52 -0.85
C THR A 95 3.01 1.97 -0.73
N THR A 96 2.16 2.94 -1.07
CA THR A 96 2.48 4.36 -0.82
C THR A 96 2.58 4.59 0.70
N PRO A 97 3.38 5.56 1.17
CA PRO A 97 3.48 5.84 2.60
C PRO A 97 2.10 6.09 3.21
N ASP A 98 1.20 6.80 2.52
CA ASP A 98 -0.15 7.06 3.02
C ASP A 98 -0.99 5.79 3.17
N LYS A 99 -0.95 4.89 2.18
CA LYS A 99 -1.65 3.60 2.29
C LYS A 99 -1.04 2.72 3.38
N ALA A 100 0.27 2.82 3.60
CA ALA A 100 0.96 2.11 4.68
C ALA A 100 0.57 2.69 6.05
N ASN A 101 0.46 4.01 6.18
CA ASN A 101 0.05 4.71 7.40
C ASN A 101 -1.39 4.34 7.78
N VAL A 102 -2.33 4.39 6.82
CA VAL A 102 -3.72 3.97 7.05
C VAL A 102 -3.79 2.50 7.50
N ALA A 103 -3.02 1.62 6.86
CA ALA A 103 -2.94 0.22 7.26
C ALA A 103 -2.34 0.04 8.66
N ALA A 104 -1.32 0.81 9.02
CA ALA A 104 -0.69 0.78 10.33
C ALA A 104 -1.64 1.28 11.44
N ILE A 105 -2.40 2.36 11.19
CA ILE A 105 -3.41 2.88 12.12
C ILE A 105 -4.48 1.81 12.36
N LYS A 106 -5.03 1.24 11.27
CA LYS A 106 -6.04 0.18 11.37
C LYS A 106 -5.53 -1.02 12.18
N PHE A 107 -4.31 -1.48 11.88
CA PHE A 107 -3.69 -2.57 12.62
C PHE A 107 -3.50 -2.23 14.10
N GLY A 108 -3.05 -1.01 14.41
CA GLY A 108 -2.91 -0.54 15.79
C GLY A 108 -4.23 -0.56 16.56
N MET A 109 -5.33 -0.13 15.93
CA MET A 109 -6.67 -0.20 16.53
C MET A 109 -7.12 -1.64 16.79
N GLU A 110 -6.89 -2.55 15.85
CA GLU A 110 -7.22 -3.97 16.00
C GLU A 110 -6.43 -4.63 17.14
N VAL A 111 -5.12 -4.34 17.23
CA VAL A 111 -4.26 -4.86 18.31
C VAL A 111 -4.72 -4.31 19.67
N GLN A 112 -4.99 -3.01 19.78
CA GLN A 112 -5.46 -2.41 21.03
C GLN A 112 -6.81 -2.95 21.49
N GLN A 113 -7.74 -3.18 20.55
CA GLN A 113 -9.02 -3.80 20.88
C GLN A 113 -8.82 -5.22 21.41
N LYS A 114 -7.98 -6.02 20.74
CA LYS A 114 -7.65 -7.38 21.17
C LYS A 114 -6.98 -7.41 22.56
N MET A 115 -6.12 -6.42 22.84
CA MET A 115 -5.47 -6.26 24.15
C MET A 115 -6.49 -5.99 25.26
N ARG A 116 -7.48 -5.12 25.01
CA ARG A 116 -8.58 -4.86 25.95
C ARG A 116 -9.42 -6.11 26.20
N ASP A 117 -9.84 -6.79 25.14
CA ASP A 117 -10.70 -7.98 25.24
C ASP A 117 -10.04 -9.12 26.04
N LEU A 118 -8.72 -9.26 25.95
CA LEU A 118 -7.94 -10.29 26.65
C LEU A 118 -7.35 -9.83 27.99
N GLY A 119 -7.54 -8.56 28.37
CA GLY A 119 -6.93 -7.98 29.58
C GLY A 119 -5.40 -7.95 29.54
N VAL A 120 -4.80 -7.86 28.34
CA VAL A 120 -3.35 -7.88 28.15
C VAL A 120 -2.82 -6.46 28.12
N ASN A 121 -2.05 -6.08 29.14
CA ASN A 121 -1.48 -4.72 29.25
C ASN A 121 -0.20 -4.52 28.44
N LYS A 122 0.46 -5.60 28.00
CA LYS A 122 1.72 -5.53 27.27
C LYS A 122 1.81 -6.65 26.23
N VAL A 123 2.09 -6.26 24.97
CA VAL A 123 2.30 -7.19 23.86
C VAL A 123 3.75 -7.08 23.43
N TYR A 124 4.43 -8.21 23.36
CA TYR A 124 5.78 -8.34 22.83
C TYR A 124 5.72 -8.88 21.40
N SER A 125 6.65 -8.46 20.54
CA SER A 125 6.83 -9.15 19.26
C SER A 125 7.41 -10.55 19.51
N ALA A 126 7.16 -11.50 18.60
CA ALA A 126 7.58 -12.89 18.78
C ALA A 126 9.11 -13.09 18.96
N ASP A 127 9.91 -12.11 18.53
CA ASP A 127 11.36 -12.12 18.63
C ASP A 127 11.90 -11.38 19.88
N GLN A 128 11.03 -10.80 20.70
CA GLN A 128 11.41 -10.18 21.98
C GLN A 128 11.36 -11.24 23.10
N THR A 129 12.54 -11.72 23.52
CA THR A 129 12.69 -12.42 24.80
C THR A 129 12.54 -11.42 25.93
N ALA A 130 11.59 -11.67 26.84
CA ALA A 130 11.39 -10.85 28.02
C ALA A 130 12.58 -11.00 28.97
N GLU A 131 13.50 -10.03 28.96
CA GLU A 131 14.39 -9.83 30.10
C GLU A 131 13.61 -9.04 31.16
N GLU A 132 13.12 -9.74 32.17
CA GLU A 132 12.59 -9.12 33.38
C GLU A 132 13.74 -8.38 34.11
N SER A 133 13.83 -7.08 33.90
CA SER A 133 14.49 -6.18 34.85
C SER A 133 13.42 -5.49 35.69
N GLN A 134 13.42 -5.79 36.98
CA GLN A 134 12.70 -5.04 38.01
C GLN A 134 13.21 -3.59 38.05
N VAL A 135 12.43 -2.63 37.56
CA VAL A 135 12.33 -1.28 38.16
C VAL A 135 10.91 -0.78 37.87
N GLY A 136 10.12 -0.61 38.91
CA GLY A 136 8.84 0.08 38.81
C GLY A 136 9.09 1.56 38.59
N ASP A 137 8.38 2.15 37.64
CA ASP A 137 7.92 3.52 37.77
C ASP A 137 6.49 3.58 37.25
N SER A 138 5.60 3.77 38.20
CA SER A 138 4.18 3.98 38.00
C SER A 138 4.02 5.32 37.26
N ILE A 139 3.73 5.27 35.96
CA ILE A 139 3.13 6.43 35.29
C ILE A 139 1.75 6.60 35.92
N GLY A 140 1.67 7.54 36.87
CA GLY A 140 0.48 7.82 37.64
C GLY A 140 -0.65 8.26 36.71
N GLU A 141 -1.88 7.91 37.10
CA GLU A 141 -3.14 8.20 36.39
C GLU A 141 -3.37 9.69 36.05
N HIS A 142 -2.48 10.59 36.48
CA HIS A 142 -2.48 12.02 36.20
C HIS A 142 -1.99 12.36 34.78
N GLU A 143 -1.13 11.55 34.14
CA GLU A 143 -0.67 11.81 32.76
C GLU A 143 -1.70 11.39 31.68
N LEU A 144 -2.60 10.44 31.99
CA LEU A 144 -3.67 10.04 31.06
C LEU A 144 -4.78 11.09 30.93
N ARG A 145 -4.93 12.01 31.90
CA ARG A 145 -5.87 13.14 31.80
C ARG A 145 -5.36 14.26 30.90
N LEU A 146 -4.04 14.52 30.92
CA LEU A 146 -3.42 15.56 30.10
C LEU A 146 -3.47 15.28 28.58
N ILE A 147 -3.51 14.00 28.17
CA ILE A 147 -3.65 13.63 26.76
C ILE A 147 -5.12 13.66 26.30
N GLY A 148 -6.08 13.46 27.20
CA GLY A 148 -7.52 13.53 26.91
C GLY A 148 -7.98 14.95 26.57
N ASP A 149 -7.49 15.94 27.31
CA ASP A 149 -7.90 17.34 27.15
C ASP A 149 -7.38 17.98 25.84
N PHE A 150 -6.26 17.47 25.29
CA PHE A 150 -5.69 17.98 24.02
C PHE A 150 -6.51 17.56 22.79
N ILE A 151 -7.23 16.43 22.85
CA ILE A 151 -7.98 15.90 21.70
C ILE A 151 -9.39 16.51 21.61
N SER A 152 -9.97 16.95 22.73
CA SER A 152 -11.26 17.67 22.72
C SER A 152 -11.18 19.06 22.10
N ASP A 153 -10.03 19.73 22.17
CA ASP A 153 -9.82 21.10 21.64
C ASP A 153 -9.62 21.13 20.11
N ILE A 154 -9.34 20.00 19.46
CA ILE A 154 -9.23 19.90 17.99
C ILE A 154 -10.59 19.63 17.34
N SER A 155 -11.63 19.30 18.13
CA SER A 155 -12.95 18.92 17.62
C SER A 155 -14.05 19.97 17.84
N SER A 156 -13.72 21.18 18.27
CA SER A 156 -14.65 22.32 18.31
C SER A 156 -14.02 23.49 17.57
N ASP A 157 -14.28 23.56 16.26
CA ASP A 157 -14.40 24.77 15.43
C ASP A 157 -14.12 24.40 13.97
N ASP A 158 -15.18 24.00 13.26
CA ASP A 158 -15.62 24.69 12.04
C ASP A 158 -16.78 23.89 11.41
N GLU A 159 -18.00 24.34 11.72
CA GLU A 159 -19.19 23.99 10.97
C GLU A 159 -19.09 24.58 9.56
N LEU A 160 -18.64 23.78 8.58
CA LEU A 160 -18.92 24.07 7.19
C LEU A 160 -20.33 23.56 6.85
N ASN A 161 -21.28 24.46 7.10
CA ASN A 161 -22.63 24.42 6.59
C ASN A 161 -22.60 24.40 5.05
N PHE A 162 -22.73 23.23 4.43
CA PHE A 162 -22.98 23.16 2.99
C PHE A 162 -24.48 23.30 2.78
N SER A 163 -24.93 24.55 2.64
CA SER A 163 -26.28 24.87 2.19
C SER A 163 -26.53 24.18 0.85
N ASP A 164 -27.55 23.35 0.88
CA ASP A 164 -28.27 22.79 -0.25
C ASP A 164 -29.05 23.95 -0.89
N ASP A 165 -28.55 24.46 -2.02
CA ASP A 165 -29.30 25.34 -2.92
C ASP A 165 -29.38 24.66 -4.28
N GLU A 166 -30.47 23.94 -4.45
CA GLU A 166 -31.13 23.69 -5.73
C GLU A 166 -31.48 25.04 -6.38
N ASP A 167 -31.09 25.25 -7.65
CA ASP A 167 -31.94 25.94 -8.61
C ASP A 167 -31.41 25.79 -10.06
N PHE A 168 -32.24 25.09 -10.85
CA PHE A 168 -32.51 25.16 -12.30
C PHE A 168 -31.39 25.01 -13.35
#